data_AF-A0A1X7S1J8-F1
#
_entry.id   AF-A0A1X7S1J8-F1
#
_cell.length_a   1.000
_cell.length_b   1.000
_cell.length_c   1.000
_cell.angle_alpha   90.00
_cell.angle_beta   90.00
_cell.angle_gamma   90.00
#
_symmetry.space_group_name_H-M   'P 1'
#
loop_
_entity.id
_entity.type
_entity.pdbx_description
1 polymer ?
#
loop_
_entity_poly.entity_id
_entity_poly.type
_entity_poly.pdbx_seq_one_letter_code
_entity_poly.pdbx_strand_id
1 'polypeptide(L)'
;MPTSIFSRKRDLAYLAFFIIHIPTILCVDIVPFYPDAYTPAFLNDLRSWYIATYNDRLFTHPPAWFDLYLLIEMLYHLPLSIWAIPALLRDDPLVPLHLLVFALEAAITTATCLAEMLSWEDFREEQKVALGWLYGPYLLLAVFMSGDMFLRLSGTLRGVGKAKRA
;
A
#
# COMPACT_ATOMS: atom_id res chain seq x y z
N MET A 1 -19.18 -22.71 -3.48
CA MET A 1 -19.39 -21.45 -4.22
C MET A 1 -18.65 -20.35 -3.49
N PRO A 2 -18.01 -19.41 -4.19
CA PRO A 2 -17.30 -18.31 -3.55
C PRO A 2 -18.26 -17.49 -2.68
N THR A 3 -17.80 -17.10 -1.49
CA THR A 3 -18.62 -16.28 -0.59
C THR A 3 -18.69 -14.86 -1.16
N SER A 4 -19.89 -14.29 -1.25
CA SER A 4 -20.09 -12.92 -1.73
C SER A 4 -19.16 -11.92 -1.02
N ILE A 5 -18.57 -11.00 -1.76
CA ILE A 5 -17.68 -9.98 -1.19
C ILE A 5 -18.42 -9.08 -0.18
N PHE A 6 -19.73 -8.86 -0.37
CA PHE A 6 -20.55 -8.03 0.50
C PHE A 6 -20.76 -8.62 1.90
N SER A 7 -20.61 -9.94 2.08
CA SER A 7 -20.63 -10.56 3.41
C SER A 7 -19.24 -10.61 4.06
N ARG A 8 -18.16 -10.48 3.28
CA ARG A 8 -16.76 -10.45 3.74
C ARG A 8 -16.29 -9.01 3.96
N LYS A 9 -16.78 -8.35 5.01
CA LYS A 9 -16.54 -6.92 5.30
C LYS A 9 -15.06 -6.49 5.26
N ARG A 10 -14.14 -7.32 5.77
CA ARG A 10 -12.69 -7.05 5.74
C ARG A 10 -12.16 -7.08 4.31
N ASP A 11 -12.53 -8.10 3.55
CA ASP A 11 -12.11 -8.28 2.17
C ASP A 11 -12.69 -7.19 1.26
N LEU A 12 -13.90 -6.69 1.56
CA LEU A 12 -14.49 -5.52 0.90
C LEU A 12 -13.67 -4.25 1.15
N ALA A 13 -13.18 -4.04 2.38
CA ALA A 13 -12.30 -2.91 2.69
C ALA A 13 -10.95 -3.02 1.94
N TYR A 14 -10.36 -4.22 1.88
CA TYR A 14 -9.14 -4.47 1.11
C TYR A 14 -9.37 -4.26 -0.39
N LEU A 15 -10.51 -4.69 -0.92
CA LEU A 15 -10.89 -4.45 -2.31
C LEU A 15 -10.96 -2.96 -2.63
N ALA A 16 -11.66 -2.19 -1.79
CA ALA A 16 -11.76 -0.74 -1.95
C ALA A 16 -10.37 -0.08 -1.90
N PHE A 17 -9.52 -0.52 -0.97
CA PHE A 17 -8.13 -0.07 -0.91
C PHE A 17 -7.38 -0.35 -2.21
N PHE A 18 -7.36 -1.58 -2.72
CA PHE A 18 -6.62 -1.90 -3.95
C PHE A 18 -7.14 -1.16 -5.18
N ILE A 19 -8.46 -0.89 -5.25
CA ILE A 19 -9.05 -0.07 -6.31
C ILE A 19 -8.52 1.37 -6.28
N ILE A 20 -8.37 1.95 -5.09
CA ILE A 20 -7.84 3.31 -4.90
C ILE A 20 -6.31 3.34 -5.04
N HIS A 21 -5.65 2.28 -4.62
CA HIS A 21 -4.19 2.21 -4.58
C HIS A 21 -3.58 2.18 -5.99
N ILE A 22 -4.21 1.51 -6.96
CA ILE A 22 -3.74 1.49 -8.35
C ILE A 22 -3.58 2.91 -8.94
N PRO A 23 -4.61 3.78 -8.97
CA PRO A 23 -4.44 5.13 -9.48
C PRO A 23 -3.50 5.97 -8.60
N THR A 24 -3.42 5.74 -7.29
CA THR A 24 -2.42 6.40 -6.44
C THR A 24 -1.00 6.09 -6.91
N ILE A 25 -0.67 4.80 -7.07
CA ILE A 25 0.66 4.39 -7.55
C ILE A 25 0.96 5.02 -8.92
N LEU A 26 0.02 4.90 -9.87
CA LEU A 26 0.21 5.36 -11.24
C LEU A 26 0.31 6.90 -11.36
N CYS A 27 -0.37 7.64 -10.50
CA CYS A 27 -0.49 9.10 -10.62
C CYS A 27 0.38 9.88 -9.62
N VAL A 28 0.92 9.23 -8.60
CA VAL A 28 1.72 9.88 -7.55
C VAL A 28 3.07 9.20 -7.45
N ASP A 29 3.09 7.91 -7.13
CA ASP A 29 4.31 7.24 -6.67
C ASP A 29 5.31 7.02 -7.80
N ILE A 30 4.87 6.47 -8.94
CA ILE A 30 5.78 6.10 -10.04
C ILE A 30 5.98 7.22 -11.06
N VAL A 31 5.39 8.40 -10.84
CA VAL A 31 5.57 9.58 -11.70
C VAL A 31 7.04 9.93 -11.95
N PRO A 32 7.97 9.86 -10.97
CA PRO A 32 9.39 10.08 -11.21
C PRO A 32 10.02 9.16 -12.27
N PHE A 33 9.40 8.02 -12.57
CA PHE A 33 9.89 7.06 -13.58
C PHE A 33 9.28 7.29 -14.97
N TYR A 34 8.30 8.18 -15.12
CA TYR A 34 7.75 8.49 -16.44
C TYR A 34 8.72 9.33 -17.26
N PRO A 35 9.00 8.98 -18.52
CA PRO A 35 9.81 9.82 -19.39
C PRO A 35 9.10 11.15 -19.63
N ASP A 36 9.83 12.27 -19.51
CA ASP A 36 9.29 13.63 -19.67
C ASP A 36 8.47 13.82 -20.96
N ALA A 37 8.87 13.14 -22.04
CA ALA A 37 8.18 13.19 -23.34
C ALA A 37 6.75 12.63 -23.32
N TYR A 38 6.41 11.77 -22.36
CA TYR A 38 5.13 11.07 -22.28
C TYR A 38 4.34 11.37 -21.01
N THR A 39 4.91 12.15 -20.07
CA THR A 39 4.23 12.51 -18.84
C THR A 39 3.06 13.45 -19.12
N PRO A 40 1.81 13.03 -18.87
CA PRO A 40 0.65 13.90 -19.05
C PRO A 40 0.74 15.15 -18.17
N ALA A 41 0.36 16.31 -18.71
CA ALA A 41 0.43 17.59 -17.99
C ALA A 41 -0.28 17.55 -16.62
N PHE A 42 -1.42 16.88 -16.52
CA PHE A 42 -2.18 16.80 -15.27
C PHE A 42 -1.41 16.12 -14.12
N LEU A 43 -0.43 15.23 -14.42
CA LEU A 43 0.40 14.62 -13.38
C LEU A 43 1.38 15.62 -12.78
N ASN A 44 1.91 16.53 -13.60
CA ASN A 44 2.76 17.62 -13.12
C ASN A 44 1.95 18.61 -12.27
N ASP A 45 0.71 18.90 -12.67
CA ASP A 45 -0.21 19.74 -11.89
C ASP A 45 -0.54 19.07 -10.54
N LEU A 46 -0.86 17.77 -10.56
CA LEU A 46 -1.14 16.98 -9.36
C LEU A 46 0.07 16.95 -8.42
N ARG A 47 1.28 16.71 -8.95
CA ARG A 47 2.52 16.71 -8.16
C ARG A 47 2.81 18.09 -7.57
N SER A 48 2.60 19.15 -8.34
CA SER A 48 2.79 20.53 -7.87
C SER A 48 1.82 20.87 -6.75
N TRP A 49 0.54 20.50 -6.91
CA TRP A 49 -0.47 20.64 -5.86
C TRP A 49 -0.12 19.82 -4.61
N TYR A 50 0.34 18.58 -4.78
CA TYR A 50 0.73 17.70 -3.68
C TYR A 50 1.89 18.29 -2.87
N ILE A 51 2.97 18.72 -3.55
CA ILE A 51 4.12 19.36 -2.89
C ILE A 51 3.70 20.66 -2.20
N ALA A 52 2.85 21.47 -2.83
CA ALA A 52 2.38 22.72 -2.21
C ALA A 52 1.51 22.47 -0.97
N THR A 53 0.73 21.38 -0.97
CA THR A 53 -0.20 21.04 0.12
C THR A 53 0.52 20.37 1.30
N TYR A 54 1.36 19.38 1.01
CA TYR A 54 1.95 18.51 2.03
C TYR A 54 3.41 18.81 2.34
N ASN A 55 4.13 19.49 1.43
CA ASN A 55 5.56 19.72 1.52
C ASN A 55 6.36 18.44 1.81
N ASP A 56 5.92 17.32 1.26
CA ASP A 56 6.51 16.02 1.51
C ASP A 56 7.95 15.97 0.97
N ARG A 57 8.92 15.91 1.89
CA ARG A 57 10.34 15.95 1.52
C ARG A 57 10.80 14.66 0.86
N LEU A 58 10.06 13.56 0.99
CA LEU A 58 10.37 12.34 0.24
C LEU A 58 10.28 12.57 -1.28
N PHE A 59 9.44 13.50 -1.73
CA PHE A 59 9.28 13.80 -3.16
C PHE A 59 10.04 15.06 -3.65
N THR A 60 10.61 15.85 -2.74
CA THR A 60 11.42 17.05 -3.08
C THR A 60 12.91 16.89 -2.78
N HIS A 61 13.25 16.15 -1.73
CA HIS A 61 14.62 15.85 -1.29
C HIS A 61 14.72 14.36 -0.90
N PRO A 62 14.47 13.44 -1.85
CA PRO A 62 14.41 12.01 -1.55
C PRO A 62 15.73 11.50 -0.97
N PRO A 63 15.71 10.77 0.15
CA PRO A 63 16.86 9.98 0.56
C PRO A 63 17.09 8.84 -0.45
N ALA A 64 18.33 8.36 -0.55
CA ALA A 64 18.72 7.37 -1.57
C ALA A 64 17.93 6.05 -1.52
N TRP A 65 17.34 5.70 -0.38
CA TRP A 65 16.51 4.50 -0.23
C TRP A 65 15.09 4.68 -0.76
N PHE A 66 14.62 5.91 -0.97
CA PHE A 66 13.22 6.16 -1.36
C PHE A 66 12.92 5.67 -2.77
N ASP A 67 13.86 5.83 -3.70
CA ASP A 67 13.73 5.31 -5.07
C ASP A 67 13.55 3.79 -5.09
N LEU A 68 14.16 3.06 -4.15
CA LEU A 68 13.96 1.62 -4.01
C LEU A 68 12.51 1.30 -3.63
N TYR A 69 11.89 2.08 -2.75
CA TYR A 69 10.50 1.86 -2.35
C TYR A 69 9.54 2.16 -3.50
N LEU A 70 9.76 3.25 -4.25
CA LEU A 70 8.98 3.52 -5.46
C LEU A 70 9.13 2.41 -6.51
N LEU A 71 10.33 1.83 -6.64
CA LEU A 71 10.55 0.67 -7.50
C LEU A 71 9.79 -0.57 -7.02
N ILE A 72 9.71 -0.81 -5.71
CA ILE A 72 8.92 -1.91 -5.16
C ILE A 72 7.42 -1.67 -5.40
N GLU A 73 6.94 -0.43 -5.24
CA GLU A 73 5.56 -0.08 -5.56
C GLU A 73 5.24 -0.34 -7.05
N MET A 74 6.14 0.06 -7.94
CA MET A 74 5.99 -0.17 -9.38
C MET A 74 6.04 -1.66 -9.76
N LEU A 75 7.03 -2.39 -9.26
CA LEU A 75 7.35 -3.75 -9.73
C LEU A 75 6.59 -4.85 -8.98
N TYR A 76 6.14 -4.57 -7.76
CA TYR A 76 5.47 -5.55 -6.91
C TYR A 76 4.06 -5.09 -6.50
N HIS A 77 3.88 -3.89 -5.96
CA HIS A 77 2.57 -3.47 -5.45
C HIS A 77 1.55 -3.32 -6.56
N LEU A 78 1.93 -2.67 -7.66
CA LEU A 78 1.01 -2.42 -8.76
C LEU A 78 0.53 -3.72 -9.43
N PRO A 79 1.41 -4.65 -9.86
CA PRO A 79 0.97 -5.95 -10.40
C PRO A 79 0.12 -6.74 -9.41
N LEU A 80 0.49 -6.72 -8.13
CA LEU A 80 -0.28 -7.43 -7.11
C LEU A 80 -1.65 -6.79 -6.89
N SER A 81 -1.75 -5.46 -6.86
CA SER A 81 -3.00 -4.73 -6.68
C SER A 81 -3.99 -5.04 -7.80
N ILE A 82 -3.49 -5.10 -9.04
CA ILE A 82 -4.28 -5.51 -10.21
C ILE A 82 -4.79 -6.95 -10.06
N TRP A 83 -3.95 -7.86 -9.55
CA TRP A 83 -4.35 -9.24 -9.28
C TRP A 83 -5.31 -9.38 -8.09
N ALA A 84 -5.14 -8.57 -7.05
CA ALA A 84 -5.87 -8.66 -5.79
C ALA A 84 -7.36 -8.38 -5.99
N ILE A 85 -7.73 -7.47 -6.90
CA ILE A 85 -9.12 -7.11 -7.20
C ILE A 85 -9.95 -8.35 -7.62
N PRO A 86 -9.65 -9.06 -8.72
CA PRO A 86 -10.40 -10.25 -9.10
C PRO A 86 -10.20 -11.41 -8.11
N ALA A 87 -9.04 -11.53 -7.46
CA ALA A 87 -8.78 -12.57 -6.45
C ALA A 87 -9.68 -12.42 -5.22
N LEU A 88 -9.84 -11.19 -4.71
CA LEU A 88 -10.75 -10.88 -3.61
C LEU A 88 -12.20 -11.14 -4.01
N LEU A 89 -12.63 -10.70 -5.19
CA LEU A 89 -13.99 -10.92 -5.68
C LEU A 89 -14.36 -12.41 -5.77
N ARG A 90 -13.43 -13.27 -6.20
CA ARG A 90 -13.65 -14.71 -6.34
C ARG A 90 -13.34 -15.53 -5.10
N ASP A 91 -12.99 -14.89 -3.97
CA ASP A 91 -12.64 -15.58 -2.71
C ASP A 91 -11.47 -16.57 -2.91
N ASP A 92 -10.42 -16.12 -3.61
CA ASP A 92 -9.29 -16.95 -3.99
C ASP A 92 -8.48 -17.44 -2.77
N PRO A 93 -8.18 -18.75 -2.67
CA PRO A 93 -7.50 -19.32 -1.51
C PRO A 93 -6.06 -18.82 -1.31
N LEU A 94 -5.44 -18.21 -2.34
CA LEU A 94 -4.09 -17.63 -2.25
C LEU A 94 -4.09 -16.19 -1.73
N VAL A 95 -5.25 -15.54 -1.56
CA VAL A 95 -5.36 -14.17 -1.02
C VAL A 95 -4.60 -14.02 0.31
N PRO A 96 -4.75 -14.90 1.32
CA PRO A 96 -4.00 -14.79 2.57
C PRO A 96 -2.48 -14.83 2.41
N LEU A 97 -1.96 -15.56 1.42
CA LEU A 97 -0.53 -15.64 1.19
C LEU A 97 0.00 -14.34 0.58
N HIS A 98 -0.62 -13.90 -0.51
CA HIS A 98 -0.13 -12.73 -1.26
C HIS A 98 -0.35 -11.42 -0.51
N LEU A 99 -1.52 -11.21 0.11
CA LEU A 99 -1.79 -10.00 0.87
C LEU A 99 -0.93 -9.93 2.15
N LEU A 100 -0.50 -11.06 2.72
CA LEU A 100 0.43 -11.03 3.85
C LEU A 100 1.79 -10.43 3.46
N VAL A 101 2.36 -10.89 2.35
CA VAL A 101 3.67 -10.39 1.87
C VAL A 101 3.58 -8.90 1.54
N PHE A 102 2.53 -8.51 0.82
CA PHE A 102 2.26 -7.11 0.49
C PHE A 102 2.06 -6.24 1.71
N ALA A 103 1.17 -6.63 2.62
CA ALA A 103 0.80 -5.78 3.74
C ALA A 103 1.96 -5.60 4.72
N LEU A 104 2.81 -6.61 4.90
CA LEU A 104 4.01 -6.51 5.74
C LEU A 104 5.03 -5.56 5.13
N GLU A 105 5.30 -5.71 3.83
CA GLU A 105 6.24 -4.86 3.13
C GLU A 105 5.73 -3.41 3.11
N ALA A 106 4.45 -3.19 2.76
CA ALA A 106 3.82 -1.88 2.77
C ALA A 106 3.82 -1.22 4.15
N ALA A 107 3.63 -2.01 5.22
CA ALA A 107 3.74 -1.51 6.59
C ALA A 107 5.17 -1.04 6.90
N ILE A 108 6.19 -1.78 6.49
CA ILE A 108 7.60 -1.45 6.76
C ILE A 108 8.02 -0.20 5.97
N THR A 109 7.72 -0.13 4.68
CA THR A 109 8.07 1.03 3.85
C THR A 109 7.34 2.28 4.32
N THR A 110 6.04 2.19 4.59
CA THR A 110 5.23 3.30 5.13
C THR A 110 5.72 3.73 6.52
N ALA A 111 6.06 2.79 7.41
CA ALA A 111 6.61 3.11 8.71
C ALA A 111 7.98 3.81 8.61
N THR A 112 8.80 3.41 7.64
CA THR A 112 10.09 4.07 7.36
C THR A 112 9.86 5.51 6.89
N CYS A 113 8.93 5.73 5.97
CA CYS A 113 8.55 7.08 5.51
C CYS A 113 8.02 7.95 6.66
N LEU A 114 7.19 7.40 7.54
CA LEU A 114 6.72 8.11 8.73
C LEU A 114 7.85 8.42 9.72
N ALA A 115 8.78 7.49 9.94
CA ALA A 115 9.93 7.72 10.82
C ALA A 115 10.84 8.82 10.26
N GLU A 116 11.12 8.80 8.96
CA GLU A 116 11.85 9.85 8.25
C GLU A 116 11.13 11.20 8.39
N MET A 117 9.83 11.26 8.12
CA MET A 117 9.01 12.47 8.28
C MET A 117 9.09 13.04 9.71
N LEU A 118 9.00 12.18 10.72
CA LEU A 118 9.06 12.59 12.13
C LEU A 118 10.45 13.07 12.56
N SER A 119 11.51 12.72 11.81
CA SER A 119 12.88 13.16 12.07
C SER A 119 13.17 14.59 11.58
N TRP A 120 12.30 15.17 10.76
CA TRP A 120 12.53 16.50 10.19
C TRP A 120 12.34 17.62 11.24
N GLU A 121 13.45 18.24 11.65
CA GLU A 121 13.47 19.29 12.69
C GLU A 121 12.71 20.57 12.29
N ASP A 122 12.84 21.00 11.03
CA ASP A 122 12.20 22.24 10.51
C ASP A 122 10.79 22.02 9.92
N PHE A 123 10.14 20.89 10.21
CA PHE A 123 8.80 20.60 9.70
C PHE A 123 7.74 21.14 10.66
N ARG A 124 6.90 22.07 10.20
CA ARG A 124 5.86 22.67 11.05
C ARG A 124 4.89 21.60 11.54
N GLU A 125 4.40 21.73 12.77
CA GLU A 125 3.46 20.77 13.38
C GLU A 125 2.21 20.55 12.52
N GLU A 126 1.68 21.60 11.88
CA GLU A 126 0.53 21.50 10.96
C GLU A 126 0.83 20.62 9.74
N GLN A 127 2.06 20.71 9.20
CA GLN A 127 2.49 19.89 8.06
C GLN A 127 2.71 18.43 8.48
N LYS A 128 3.27 18.20 9.68
CA LYS A 128 3.38 16.85 10.27
C LYS A 128 2.01 16.20 10.45
N VAL A 129 1.02 16.95 10.92
CA VAL A 129 -0.34 16.44 11.10
C VAL A 129 -0.99 16.14 9.74
N ALA A 130 -0.89 17.05 8.77
CA ALA A 130 -1.45 16.83 7.44
C ALA A 130 -0.87 15.59 6.75
N LEU A 131 0.46 15.43 6.82
CA LEU A 131 1.16 14.30 6.21
C LEU A 131 0.98 13.00 7.03
N GLY A 132 0.88 13.10 8.35
CA GLY A 132 0.51 12.00 9.23
C GLY A 132 -0.89 11.47 8.96
N TRP A 133 -1.85 12.34 8.60
CA TRP A 133 -3.18 11.92 8.15
C TRP A 133 -3.17 11.24 6.78
N LEU A 134 -2.17 11.49 5.95
CA LEU A 134 -1.99 10.80 4.68
C LEU A 134 -1.41 9.40 4.91
N TYR A 135 -0.26 9.28 5.57
CA TYR A 135 0.45 7.99 5.75
C TYR A 135 -0.14 7.11 6.87
N GLY A 136 -0.68 7.71 7.93
CA GLY A 136 -1.16 6.99 9.12
C GLY A 136 -2.25 5.96 8.80
N PRO A 137 -3.33 6.31 8.08
CA PRO A 137 -4.35 5.35 7.68
C PRO A 137 -3.81 4.21 6.82
N TYR A 138 -2.86 4.48 5.92
CA TYR A 138 -2.19 3.45 5.12
C TYR A 138 -1.43 2.46 6.00
N LEU A 139 -0.62 2.97 6.94
CA LEU A 139 0.12 2.12 7.87
C LEU A 139 -0.82 1.27 8.73
N LEU A 140 -1.87 1.87 9.29
CA LEU A 140 -2.85 1.16 10.12
C LEU A 140 -3.54 0.03 9.34
N LEU A 141 -3.94 0.30 8.09
CA LEU A 141 -4.54 -0.70 7.23
C LEU A 141 -3.55 -1.82 6.90
N ALA A 142 -2.29 -1.50 6.57
CA ALA A 142 -1.26 -2.47 6.26
C ALA A 142 -0.94 -3.39 7.45
N VAL A 143 -0.80 -2.83 8.66
CA VAL A 143 -0.60 -3.63 9.89
C VAL A 143 -1.81 -4.53 10.16
N PHE A 144 -3.03 -3.99 10.04
CA PHE A 144 -4.25 -4.77 10.24
C PHE A 144 -4.39 -5.91 9.22
N MET A 145 -4.18 -5.61 7.93
CA MET A 145 -4.24 -6.59 6.85
C MET A 145 -3.18 -7.69 7.07
N SER A 146 -1.96 -7.33 7.45
CA SER A 146 -0.89 -8.29 7.79
C SER A 146 -1.34 -9.27 8.88
N GLY A 147 -1.88 -8.75 9.99
CA GLY A 147 -2.37 -9.58 11.09
C GLY A 147 -3.52 -10.50 10.67
N ASP A 148 -4.50 -9.98 9.92
CA ASP A 148 -5.63 -10.77 9.43
C ASP A 148 -5.17 -11.90 8.50
N MET A 149 -4.29 -11.60 7.53
CA MET A 149 -3.79 -12.59 6.58
C MET A 149 -2.94 -13.66 7.27
N PHE A 150 -2.10 -13.26 8.23
CA PHE A 150 -1.30 -14.19 9.04
C PHE A 150 -2.19 -15.18 9.82
N LEU A 151 -3.26 -14.69 10.46
CA LEU A 151 -4.19 -15.52 11.21
C LEU A 151 -4.95 -16.50 10.29
N ARG A 152 -5.43 -16.03 9.14
CA ARG A 152 -6.10 -16.89 8.15
C ARG A 152 -5.19 -17.99 7.63
N LEU A 153 -3.97 -17.63 7.20
CA LEU A 153 -2.99 -18.58 6.68
C LEU A 153 -2.58 -19.61 7.76
N SER A 154 -2.34 -19.14 8.98
CA SER A 154 -2.03 -20.00 10.13
C SER A 154 -3.15 -20.99 10.43
N GLY A 155 -4.42 -20.55 10.35
CA GLY A 155 -5.59 -21.41 10.53
C GLY A 155 -5.62 -22.55 9.51
N THR A 156 -5.42 -22.22 8.22
CA THR A 156 -5.38 -23.19 7.13
C THR A 156 -4.25 -24.21 7.31
N LEU A 157 -3.03 -23.76 7.59
CA LEU A 157 -1.87 -24.63 7.78
C LEU A 157 -2.03 -25.58 8.98
N ARG A 158 -2.57 -25.07 10.10
CA ARG A 158 -2.88 -25.90 11.28
C ARG A 158 -3.95 -26.95 10.96
N GLY A 159 -4.96 -26.61 10.17
CA GLY A 159 -5.98 -27.56 9.71
C GLY A 159 -5.39 -28.71 8.89
N VAL A 160 -4.54 -28.38 7.91
CA VAL A 160 -3.81 -29.37 7.09
C VAL A 160 -2.91 -30.25 7.95
N GLY A 161 -2.20 -29.66 8.92
CA GLY A 161 -1.33 -30.39 9.84
C GLY A 161 -2.07 -31.38 10.73
N LYS A 162 -3.29 -31.07 11.17
CA LYS A 162 -4.15 -31.99 11.93
C LYS A 162 -4.65 -33.14 11.06
N ALA A 163 -5.11 -32.85 9.84
CA ALA A 163 -5.61 -33.87 8.92
C ALA A 163 -4.54 -34.91 8.53
N LYS A 164 -3.26 -34.51 8.46
CA LYS A 164 -2.15 -35.45 8.21
C LYS A 164 -1.77 -36.32 9.40
N ARG A 165 -2.22 -35.98 10.62
CA ARG A 165 -1.91 -36.70 11.87
C ARG A 165 -3.05 -37.60 12.34
N ALA A 166 -4.24 -37.48 11.74
CA ALA A 166 -5.39 -38.35 11.96
C ALA A 166 -5.35 -39.52 10.98
#